data_AF-A0A0U1DJ72-F1
#
_entry.id   AF-A0A0U1DJ72-F1
#
_cell.length_a   1.000
_cell.length_b   1.000
_cell.length_c   1.000
_cell.angle_alpha   90.00
_cell.angle_beta   90.00
_cell.angle_gamma   90.00
#
_symmetry.space_group_name_H-M   'P 1'
#
loop_
_entity.id
_entity.type
_entity.pdbx_description
1 polymer ?
#
loop_
_entity_poly.entity_id
_entity_poly.type
_entity_poly.pdbx_seq_one_letter_code
_entity_poly.pdbx_strand_id
1 'polypeptide(L)'
;MAGGSAAEVAALYADDATLEDPVGSGEVHIGRQAIEGFYKNLTAAGAEITTELLKFRPGGHEAAFLFAIVVGGAMRIEPMEVMTFDADGKITSMKAYWSAADITQL
;
A
#
# COMPACT_ATOMS: atom_id res chain seq x y z
N MET A 1 2.91 9.96 -0.52
CA MET A 1 1.69 9.46 0.16
C MET A 1 0.85 10.67 0.52
N ALA A 2 -0.45 10.53 0.77
CA ALA A 2 -1.34 11.66 1.12
C ALA A 2 -0.90 12.41 2.41
N GLY A 3 0.18 13.19 2.32
CA GLY A 3 0.81 13.96 3.40
C GLY A 3 1.88 13.24 4.25
N GLY A 4 1.88 11.92 4.37
CA GLY A 4 2.77 11.19 5.31
C GLY A 4 4.15 10.79 4.74
N SER A 5 5.16 10.76 5.61
CA SER A 5 6.50 10.22 5.33
C SER A 5 6.54 8.69 5.36
N ALA A 6 7.57 8.09 4.74
CA ALA A 6 7.74 6.63 4.73
C ALA A 6 7.81 6.02 6.15
N ALA A 7 8.44 6.71 7.09
CA ALA A 7 8.53 6.27 8.49
C ALA A 7 7.17 6.33 9.19
N GLU A 8 6.36 7.37 8.94
CA GLU A 8 5.02 7.48 9.51
C GLU A 8 4.08 6.40 8.97
N VAL A 9 4.18 6.08 7.68
CA VAL A 9 3.40 4.98 7.09
C VAL A 9 3.85 3.63 7.64
N ALA A 10 5.17 3.38 7.71
CA ALA A 10 5.71 2.15 8.28
C ALA A 10 5.33 1.98 9.77
N ALA A 11 5.18 3.08 10.53
CA ALA A 11 4.73 3.04 11.92
C ALA A 11 3.29 2.51 12.10
N LEU A 12 2.49 2.44 11.03
CA LEU A 12 1.16 1.80 11.05
C LEU A 12 1.24 0.27 11.05
N TYR A 13 2.38 -0.31 10.67
CA TYR A 13 2.60 -1.75 10.59
C TYR A 13 3.14 -2.33 11.90
N ALA A 14 2.81 -3.59 12.19
CA ALA A 14 3.45 -4.38 13.24
C ALA A 14 4.94 -4.60 12.93
N ASP A 15 5.74 -4.96 13.95
CA ASP A 15 7.20 -5.07 13.80
C ASP A 15 7.61 -6.12 12.76
N ASP A 16 6.84 -7.21 12.68
CA ASP A 16 7.04 -8.38 11.82
C ASP A 16 6.05 -8.45 10.64
N ALA A 17 5.34 -7.35 10.36
CA ALA A 17 4.32 -7.32 9.33
C ALA A 17 4.86 -7.62 7.92
N THR A 18 3.97 -8.08 7.04
CA THR A 18 4.29 -8.33 5.63
C THR A 18 3.61 -7.33 4.70
N LEU A 19 4.28 -6.99 3.59
CA LEU A 19 3.74 -6.19 2.49
C LEU A 19 4.11 -6.84 1.17
N GLU A 20 3.10 -7.13 0.34
CA GLU A 20 3.25 -7.68 -1.00
C GLU A 20 2.51 -6.79 -2.01
N ASP A 21 3.27 -6.07 -2.85
CA ASP A 21 2.72 -5.09 -3.79
C ASP A 21 3.55 -5.04 -5.09
N PRO A 22 3.03 -5.53 -6.24
CA PRO A 22 1.79 -6.31 -6.38
C PRO A 22 1.97 -7.76 -5.92
N VAL A 23 0.85 -8.40 -5.56
CA VAL A 23 0.79 -9.85 -5.30
C VAL A 23 1.28 -10.66 -6.49
N GLY A 24 2.15 -11.64 -6.23
CA GLY A 24 2.71 -12.52 -7.26
C GLY A 24 3.92 -11.95 -8.01
N SER A 25 4.43 -10.78 -7.61
CA SER A 25 5.66 -10.18 -8.16
C SER A 25 6.94 -10.91 -7.75
N GLY A 26 6.87 -11.76 -6.73
CA GLY A 26 8.00 -12.54 -6.20
C GLY A 26 8.75 -11.86 -5.05
N GLU A 27 8.36 -10.65 -4.65
CA GLU A 27 8.90 -9.95 -3.50
C GLU A 27 7.83 -9.75 -2.41
N VAL A 28 8.20 -10.06 -1.17
CA VAL A 28 7.40 -9.76 0.03
C VAL A 28 8.32 -9.04 0.99
N HIS A 29 7.99 -7.80 1.35
CA HIS A 29 8.72 -7.05 2.36
C HIS A 29 8.30 -7.54 3.74
N ILE A 30 9.27 -8.01 4.52
CA ILE A 30 9.03 -8.60 5.85
C ILE A 30 9.66 -7.68 6.92
N GLY A 31 8.82 -7.24 7.84
CA GLY A 31 9.18 -6.39 8.96
C GLY A 31 9.17 -4.90 8.63
N ARG A 32 8.96 -4.08 9.66
CA ARG A 32 8.74 -2.63 9.53
C ARG A 32 9.87 -1.91 8.78
N GLN A 33 11.12 -2.33 8.97
CA GLN A 33 12.27 -1.71 8.29
C GLN A 33 12.25 -1.94 6.77
N ALA A 34 11.89 -3.14 6.32
CA ALA A 34 11.77 -3.44 4.90
C ALA A 34 10.62 -2.65 4.26
N ILE A 35 9.48 -2.56 4.97
CA ILE A 35 8.31 -1.78 4.56
C ILE A 35 8.63 -0.27 4.48
N GLU A 36 9.37 0.27 5.44
CA GLU A 36 9.84 1.66 5.37
C GLU A 36 10.72 1.88 4.12
N GLY A 37 11.61 0.94 3.82
CA GLY A 37 12.44 0.95 2.61
C GLY A 37 11.60 0.97 1.33
N PHE A 38 10.55 0.16 1.28
CA PHE A 38 9.58 0.15 0.17
C PHE A 38 8.95 1.53 -0.05
N TYR A 39 8.38 2.14 0.99
CA TYR A 39 7.77 3.48 0.85
C TYR A 39 8.77 4.60 0.57
N LYS A 40 10.02 4.47 1.03
CA LYS A 40 11.11 5.39 0.64
C LYS A 40 11.38 5.30 -0.86
N ASN A 41 11.49 4.09 -1.41
CA ASN A 41 11.73 3.89 -2.83
C ASN A 41 10.57 4.43 -3.70
N LEU A 42 9.32 4.24 -3.25
CA LEU A 42 8.13 4.76 -3.91
C LEU A 42 8.18 6.31 -4.04
N THR A 43 8.70 6.99 -3.03
CA THR A 43 8.77 8.47 -3.00
C THR A 43 10.08 9.02 -3.56
N ALA A 44 11.14 8.21 -3.67
CA ALA A 44 12.45 8.61 -4.18
C ALA A 44 12.44 9.04 -5.65
N ALA A 45 11.48 8.54 -6.45
CA ALA A 45 11.32 8.92 -7.86
C ALA A 45 10.90 10.39 -8.06
N GLY A 46 10.52 11.10 -6.99
CA GLY A 46 10.16 12.52 -7.04
C GLY A 46 8.83 12.82 -7.73
N ALA A 47 8.13 11.79 -8.25
CA ALA A 47 6.78 11.93 -8.77
C ALA A 47 5.81 12.21 -7.63
N GLU A 48 4.88 13.15 -7.85
CA GLU A 48 3.77 13.37 -6.95
C GLU A 48 2.88 12.12 -6.91
N ILE A 49 2.57 11.63 -5.72
CA ILE A 49 1.68 10.47 -5.52
C ILE A 49 0.48 10.93 -4.72
N THR A 50 -0.69 10.92 -5.35
CA THR A 50 -1.98 11.16 -4.69
C THR A 50 -2.79 9.87 -4.63
N THR A 51 -3.59 9.73 -3.60
CA THR A 51 -4.37 8.52 -3.32
C THR A 51 -5.80 8.88 -2.96
N GLU A 52 -6.76 8.14 -3.49
CA GLU A 52 -8.19 8.28 -3.21
C GLU A 52 -8.78 6.93 -2.78
N LEU A 53 -9.46 6.89 -1.64
CA LEU A 53 -10.20 5.69 -1.21
C LEU A 53 -11.53 5.61 -1.95
N LEU A 54 -11.67 4.65 -2.86
CA LEU A 54 -12.88 4.50 -3.68
C LEU A 54 -13.95 3.64 -3.00
N LYS A 55 -13.53 2.52 -2.39
CA LYS A 55 -14.42 1.59 -1.70
C LYS A 55 -13.73 0.99 -0.48
N PHE A 56 -14.48 0.76 0.59
CA PHE A 56 -13.97 0.15 1.82
C PHE A 56 -14.97 -0.86 2.37
N ARG A 57 -14.47 -2.01 2.81
CA ARG A 57 -15.24 -3.05 3.49
C ARG A 57 -14.44 -3.62 4.67
N PRO A 58 -14.82 -3.31 5.91
CA PRO A 58 -14.22 -3.93 7.09
C PRO A 58 -14.83 -5.31 7.37
N GLY A 59 -14.08 -6.17 8.04
CA GLY A 59 -14.55 -7.47 8.51
C GLY A 59 -13.65 -8.04 9.61
N GLY A 60 -14.14 -8.08 10.85
CA GLY A 60 -13.37 -8.61 11.97
C GLY A 60 -12.05 -7.86 12.16
N HIS A 61 -10.93 -8.57 12.01
CA HIS A 61 -9.57 -8.03 12.10
C HIS A 61 -8.94 -7.82 10.71
N GLU A 62 -9.77 -7.69 9.67
CA GLU A 62 -9.35 -7.49 8.29
C GLU A 62 -10.15 -6.37 7.62
N ALA A 63 -9.60 -5.81 6.55
CA ALA A 63 -10.31 -4.89 5.68
C ALA A 63 -9.89 -5.07 4.22
N ALA A 64 -10.84 -4.92 3.32
CA ALA A 64 -10.60 -4.86 1.87
C ALA A 64 -11.03 -3.49 1.34
N PHE A 65 -10.22 -2.91 0.47
CA PHE A 65 -10.52 -1.61 -0.12
C PHE A 65 -9.99 -1.48 -1.54
N LEU A 66 -10.65 -0.63 -2.32
CA LEU A 66 -10.22 -0.22 -3.64
C LEU A 66 -9.65 1.19 -3.52
N PHE A 67 -8.37 1.33 -3.85
CA PHE A 67 -7.70 2.63 -3.94
C PHE A 67 -7.62 3.08 -5.39
N ALA A 68 -7.49 4.38 -5.60
CA ALA A 68 -6.86 4.92 -6.79
C ALA A 68 -5.58 5.62 -6.41
N ILE A 69 -4.49 5.24 -7.08
CA ILE A 69 -3.17 5.84 -6.94
C ILE A 69 -2.88 6.59 -8.23
N VAL A 70 -2.67 7.91 -8.13
CA VAL A 70 -2.24 8.73 -9.26
C VAL A 70 -0.77 9.08 -9.09
N VAL A 71 0.03 8.77 -10.11
CA VAL A 71 1.48 8.99 -10.14
C VAL A 71 1.79 10.08 -11.16
N GLY A 72 2.35 11.20 -10.70
CA GLY A 72 2.79 12.34 -11.51
C GLY A 72 1.68 12.98 -12.35
N GLY A 73 0.41 12.75 -12.03
CA GLY A 73 -0.74 13.20 -12.83
C GLY A 73 -0.87 12.51 -14.19
N ALA A 74 -0.04 11.51 -14.50
CA ALA A 74 0.05 10.89 -15.82
C ALA A 74 -0.46 9.43 -15.85
N MET A 75 -0.52 8.78 -14.69
CA MET A 75 -0.89 7.37 -14.57
C MET A 75 -1.79 7.18 -13.37
N ARG A 76 -2.84 6.38 -13.51
CA ARG A 76 -3.74 5.93 -12.46
C ARG A 76 -3.68 4.41 -12.35
N ILE A 77 -3.53 3.90 -11.13
CA ILE A 77 -3.58 2.47 -10.80
C ILE A 77 -4.72 2.29 -9.79
N GLU A 78 -5.58 1.29 -9.98
CA GLU A 78 -6.67 0.99 -9.05
C GLU A 78 -6.50 -0.36 -8.33
N PRO A 79 -5.57 -0.49 -7.37
CA PRO A 79 -5.37 -1.74 -6.67
C PRO A 79 -6.52 -2.06 -5.72
N MET A 80 -6.89 -3.35 -5.67
CA MET A 80 -7.65 -3.89 -4.56
C MET A 80 -6.68 -4.35 -3.49
N GLU A 81 -6.75 -3.78 -2.31
CA GLU A 81 -5.88 -4.12 -1.19
C GLU A 81 -6.65 -4.87 -0.11
N VAL A 82 -5.99 -5.86 0.49
CA VAL A 82 -6.48 -6.58 1.67
C VAL A 82 -5.45 -6.41 2.77
N MET A 83 -5.92 -5.94 3.93
CA MET A 83 -5.11 -5.77 5.13
C MET A 83 -5.66 -6.58 6.30
N THR A 84 -4.76 -7.13 7.11
CA THR A 84 -5.07 -7.72 8.41
C THR A 84 -4.49 -6.85 9.51
N PHE A 85 -5.11 -6.86 10.69
CA PHE A 85 -4.76 -6.01 11.82
C PHE A 85 -4.63 -6.82 13.11
N ASP A 86 -3.71 -6.41 13.99
CA ASP A 86 -3.63 -6.95 15.36
C ASP A 86 -4.60 -6.25 16.32
N ALA A 87 -4.57 -6.64 17.60
CA ALA A 87 -5.44 -6.10 18.64
C ALA A 87 -5.18 -4.60 18.95
N ASP A 88 -3.98 -4.09 18.62
CA ASP A 88 -3.60 -2.69 18.77
C ASP A 88 -3.91 -1.87 17.50
N GLY A 89 -4.50 -2.51 16.49
CA GLY A 89 -4.86 -1.90 15.21
C GLY A 89 -3.67 -1.70 14.27
N LYS A 90 -2.54 -2.36 14.50
CA LYS A 90 -1.39 -2.33 13.57
C LYS A 90 -1.62 -3.28 12.42
N ILE A 91 -1.18 -2.89 11.22
CA ILE A 91 -1.25 -3.73 10.03
C ILE A 91 -0.27 -4.90 10.19
N THR A 92 -0.75 -6.14 10.12
CA THR A 92 0.06 -7.37 10.20
C THR A 92 0.37 -7.96 8.83
N SER A 93 -0.48 -7.71 7.84
CA SER A 93 -0.25 -8.07 6.44
C SER A 93 -0.95 -7.04 5.55
N MET A 94 -0.32 -6.64 4.46
CA MET A 94 -0.92 -5.90 3.35
C MET A 94 -0.63 -6.63 2.03
N LYS A 95 -1.67 -6.81 1.23
CA LYS A 95 -1.57 -7.39 -0.12
C LYS A 95 -2.29 -6.49 -1.12
N ALA A 96 -1.56 -6.02 -2.13
CA ALA A 96 -2.12 -5.23 -3.22
C ALA A 96 -2.31 -6.09 -4.48
N TYR A 97 -3.55 -6.26 -4.89
CA TYR A 97 -3.93 -7.00 -6.08
C TYR A 97 -4.13 -6.04 -7.25
N TRP A 98 -3.18 -6.04 -8.17
CA TRP A 98 -3.24 -5.32 -9.44
C TRP A 98 -2.18 -5.86 -10.41
N SER A 99 -2.29 -5.46 -11.66
CA SER A 99 -1.39 -5.80 -12.76
C SER A 99 -1.29 -4.65 -13.75
N ALA A 100 -0.50 -4.83 -14.82
CA ALA A 100 -0.44 -3.86 -15.92
C ALA A 100 -1.80 -3.58 -16.58
N ALA A 101 -2.78 -4.50 -16.47
CA ALA A 101 -4.13 -4.30 -17.01
C ALA A 101 -4.95 -3.29 -16.20
N ASP A 102 -4.56 -3.02 -14.96
CA ASP A 102 -5.25 -2.12 -14.03
C ASP A 102 -4.64 -0.70 -14.05
N ILE A 103 -3.71 -0.46 -14.98
CA ILE A 103 -3.07 0.83 -15.22
C ILE A 103 -3.83 1.59 -16.31
N THR A 104 -4.22 2.83 -16.00
CA THR A 104 -4.80 3.77 -16.95
C THR A 104 -3.88 4.99 -17.11
N GLN A 105 -3.61 5.39 -18.36
CA GLN A 105 -2.93 6.66 -18.65
C GLN A 105 -3.95 7.81 -18.55
N LEU A 106 -3.54 8.91 -17.91
CA LEU A 106 -4.37 10.11 -17.69
C LEU A 106 -4.07 11.21 -18.71
#